data_AF-T1BYK3-F1
#
_entry.id   AF-T1BYK3-F1
#
_cell.length_a   1.000
_cell.length_b   1.000
_cell.length_c   1.000
_cell.angle_alpha   90.00
_cell.angle_beta   90.00
_cell.angle_gamma   90.00
#
_symmetry.space_group_name_H-M   'P 1'
#
loop_
_entity.id
_entity.type
_entity.pdbx_description
1 polymer ?
#
loop_
_entity_poly.entity_id
_entity_poly.type
_entity_poly.pdbx_seq_one_letter_code
_entity_poly.pdbx_strand_id
1 'polypeptide(L)'
;FTVIEVKKDLRAGTVLAEAVEQLAGYVAERTKRLNQRYVGVLTDGADWRCYHLRVDEELEEVAHHVVDPAQPDPDRLCVWLEAILATEAQIRPTPQEIDRRIGADSPGHALERAGLRDLWSLAREAPEARLKRRLWARLLTTAFGLNSRTTTTFSSSTPTWS
;
A
#
# COMPACT_ATOMS: atom_id res chain seq x y z
N PHE A 1 -13.31 -2.56 6.28
CA PHE A 1 -14.15 -1.44 6.76
C PHE A 1 -13.33 -0.17 6.80
N THR A 2 -13.97 1.00 6.78
CA THR A 2 -13.24 2.28 6.62
C THR A 2 -13.67 3.29 7.68
N VAL A 3 -12.70 4.01 8.25
CA VAL A 3 -12.90 5.23 9.04
C VAL A 3 -12.46 6.40 8.17
N ILE A 4 -13.32 7.41 8.03
CA ILE A 4 -13.00 8.63 7.29
C ILE A 4 -12.97 9.79 8.28
N GLU A 5 -11.83 10.46 8.37
CA GLU A 5 -11.62 11.68 9.14
C GLU A 5 -11.53 12.86 8.17
N VAL A 6 -12.28 13.92 8.44
CA VAL A 6 -12.30 15.13 7.60
C VAL A 6 -11.78 16.31 8.40
N LYS A 7 -10.80 17.03 7.85
CA LYS A 7 -10.24 18.26 8.43
C LYS A 7 -10.56 19.46 7.54
N LYS A 8 -10.39 20.67 8.08
CA LYS A 8 -10.65 21.90 7.34
C LYS A 8 -9.58 22.19 6.27
N ASP A 9 -8.32 21.98 6.63
CA ASP A 9 -7.16 22.19 5.76
C ASP A 9 -6.01 21.34 6.29
N LEU A 10 -5.57 20.35 5.52
CA LEU A 10 -4.48 19.45 5.91
C LEU A 10 -3.09 20.09 5.77
N ARG A 11 -2.97 21.20 5.04
CA ARG A 11 -1.70 21.89 4.78
C ARG A 11 -1.30 22.82 5.91
N ALA A 12 -2.21 23.08 6.84
CA ALA A 12 -2.00 24.01 7.93
C ALA A 12 -1.11 23.40 9.03
N GLY A 13 0.16 23.81 9.10
CA GLY A 13 1.04 23.54 10.25
C GLY A 13 1.13 22.05 10.62
N THR A 14 0.76 21.72 11.86
CA THR A 14 0.80 20.36 12.43
C THR A 14 -0.47 19.55 12.20
N VAL A 15 -1.49 20.12 11.53
CA VAL A 15 -2.83 19.50 11.39
C VAL A 15 -2.76 18.11 10.79
N LEU A 16 -1.93 17.88 9.76
CA LEU A 16 -1.77 16.55 9.16
C LEU A 16 -1.23 15.53 10.18
N ALA A 17 -0.18 15.88 10.92
CA ALA A 17 0.44 14.97 11.88
C ALA A 17 -0.52 14.64 13.04
N GLU A 18 -1.18 15.65 13.60
CA GLU A 18 -2.18 15.47 14.67
C GLU A 18 -3.38 14.66 14.18
N ALA A 19 -3.83 14.89 12.94
CA ALA A 19 -4.93 14.14 12.36
C ALA A 19 -4.57 12.67 12.11
N VAL A 20 -3.33 12.38 11.70
CA VAL A 20 -2.83 11.00 11.55
C VAL A 20 -2.79 10.30 12.91
N GLU A 21 -2.28 10.96 13.95
CA GLU A 21 -2.27 10.40 15.31
C GLU A 21 -3.70 10.11 15.82
N GLN A 22 -4.62 11.06 15.65
CA GLN A 22 -6.01 10.88 16.02
C GLN A 22 -6.67 9.72 15.25
N LEU A 23 -6.45 9.66 13.93
CA LEU A 23 -6.97 8.59 13.08
C LEU A 23 -6.40 7.22 13.48
N ALA A 24 -5.12 7.15 13.85
CA ALA A 24 -4.48 5.92 14.31
C ALA A 24 -5.20 5.34 15.53
N GLY A 25 -5.52 6.19 16.51
CA GLY A 25 -6.29 5.80 17.70
C GLY A 25 -7.65 5.20 17.33
N TYR A 26 -8.40 5.86 16.45
CA TYR A 26 -9.71 5.34 16.03
C TYR A 26 -9.62 4.04 15.25
N VAL A 27 -8.69 3.93 14.30
CA VAL A 27 -8.51 2.73 13.48
C VAL A 27 -8.08 1.54 14.37
N ALA A 28 -7.17 1.76 15.32
CA ALA A 28 -6.73 0.75 16.27
C ALA A 28 -7.87 0.27 17.19
N GLU A 29 -8.63 1.21 17.78
CA GLU A 29 -9.77 0.87 18.65
C GLU A 29 -10.82 0.04 17.88
N ARG A 30 -11.18 0.46 16.66
CA ARG A 30 -12.18 -0.23 15.83
C ARG A 30 -11.70 -1.61 15.39
N THR A 31 -10.43 -1.73 15.01
CA THR A 31 -9.81 -3.00 14.61
C THR A 31 -9.86 -4.01 15.76
N LYS A 32 -9.47 -3.59 16.97
CA LYS A 32 -9.50 -4.44 18.17
C LYS A 32 -10.92 -4.84 18.55
N ARG A 33 -11.86 -3.89 18.58
CA ARG A 33 -13.23 -4.13 19.05
C ARG A 33 -14.02 -5.06 18.14
N LEU A 34 -13.79 -5.00 16.83
CA LEU A 34 -14.59 -5.73 15.84
C LEU A 34 -13.84 -6.91 15.21
N ASN A 35 -12.59 -7.14 15.61
CA ASN A 35 -11.71 -8.19 15.10
C ASN A 35 -11.67 -8.24 13.56
N GLN A 36 -11.62 -7.06 12.94
CA GLN A 36 -11.69 -6.86 11.50
C GLN A 36 -10.72 -5.75 11.10
N ARG A 37 -10.12 -5.85 9.91
CA ARG A 37 -9.21 -4.81 9.41
C ARG A 37 -9.98 -3.54 9.06
N TYR A 38 -9.53 -2.43 9.65
CA TYR A 38 -9.96 -1.09 9.29
C TYR A 38 -8.91 -0.36 8.47
N VAL A 39 -9.38 0.40 7.50
CA VAL A 39 -8.60 1.36 6.70
C VAL A 39 -8.94 2.76 7.20
N GLY A 40 -7.93 3.62 7.33
CA GLY A 40 -8.12 5.03 7.63
C GLY A 40 -8.07 5.87 6.36
N VAL A 41 -9.00 6.82 6.20
CA VAL A 41 -8.94 7.83 5.15
C VAL A 41 -8.94 9.20 5.81
N LEU A 42 -8.02 10.06 5.42
CA LEU A 42 -7.93 11.45 5.88
C LEU A 42 -8.10 12.40 4.70
N THR A 43 -8.92 13.44 4.86
CA THR A 43 -9.13 14.41 3.78
C THR A 43 -9.52 15.81 4.25
N ASP A 44 -9.24 16.83 3.43
CA ASP A 44 -9.87 18.17 3.48
C ASP A 44 -10.74 18.48 2.25
N GLY A 45 -11.03 17.45 1.45
CA GLY A 45 -11.73 17.56 0.16
C GLY A 45 -10.81 17.77 -1.04
N ALA A 46 -9.61 18.34 -0.85
CA ALA A 46 -8.62 18.53 -1.91
C ALA A 46 -7.49 17.50 -1.84
N ASP A 47 -7.03 17.14 -0.64
CA ASP A 47 -6.03 16.11 -0.39
C ASP A 47 -6.73 14.89 0.23
N TRP A 48 -6.54 13.70 -0.35
CA TRP A 48 -7.14 12.43 0.10
C TRP A 48 -6.04 11.40 0.33
N ARG A 49 -5.89 10.97 1.58
CA ARG A 49 -4.84 10.04 1.99
C ARG A 49 -5.45 8.79 2.59
N CYS A 50 -4.97 7.64 2.16
CA CYS A 50 -5.39 6.33 2.63
C CYS A 50 -4.28 5.71 3.47
N TYR A 51 -4.66 5.19 4.62
CA TYR A 51 -3.76 4.65 5.64
C TYR A 51 -4.12 3.21 6.00
N HIS A 52 -3.08 2.40 6.14
CA HIS A 52 -3.15 1.04 6.66
C HIS A 52 -2.58 1.01 8.08
N LEU A 53 -3.28 0.34 9.01
CA LEU A 53 -2.78 0.11 10.36
C LEU A 53 -1.81 -1.06 10.36
N ARG A 54 -0.54 -0.76 10.63
CA ARG A 54 0.52 -1.76 10.71
C ARG A 54 0.41 -2.60 11.99
N VAL A 55 1.15 -3.71 12.00
CA VAL A 55 1.26 -4.62 13.16
C VAL A 55 1.78 -3.90 14.42
N ASP A 56 2.62 -2.88 14.28
CA ASP A 56 3.14 -2.05 15.37
C ASP A 56 2.19 -0.90 15.78
N GLU A 57 0.93 -0.94 15.33
CA GLU A 57 -0.14 0.03 15.62
C GLU A 57 0.11 1.44 15.05
N GLU A 58 1.11 1.61 14.18
CA GLU A 58 1.32 2.85 13.44
C GLU A 58 0.54 2.87 12.12
N LEU A 59 0.08 4.06 11.71
CA LEU A 59 -0.51 4.25 10.39
C LEU A 59 0.58 4.47 9.33
N GLU A 60 0.48 3.69 8.26
CA GLU A 60 1.28 3.86 7.05
C GLU A 60 0.41 4.41 5.94
N GLU A 61 0.84 5.50 5.31
CA GLU A 61 0.19 6.01 4.10
C GLU A 61 0.44 5.02 2.95
N VAL A 62 -0.62 4.47 2.36
CA VAL A 62 -0.54 3.47 1.29
C VAL A 62 -1.03 3.99 -0.05
N ALA A 63 -1.85 5.04 -0.06
CA ALA A 63 -2.29 5.69 -1.28
C ALA A 63 -2.65 7.16 -1.03
N HIS A 64 -2.48 7.97 -2.07
CA HIS A 64 -2.71 9.41 -2.05
C HIS A 64 -3.41 9.85 -3.33
N HIS A 65 -4.36 10.77 -3.22
CA HIS A 65 -5.04 11.39 -4.34
C HIS A 65 -5.26 12.88 -4.06
N VAL A 66 -4.97 13.72 -5.06
CA VAL A 66 -5.18 15.18 -4.97
C VAL A 66 -6.20 15.58 -6.01
N VAL A 67 -7.23 16.29 -5.57
CA VAL A 67 -8.23 16.92 -6.43
C VAL A 67 -7.75 18.33 -6.76
N ASP A 68 -7.61 18.63 -8.05
CA ASP A 68 -7.35 19.99 -8.50
C ASP A 68 -8.65 20.80 -8.44
N PRO A 69 -8.73 21.85 -7.59
CA PRO A 69 -9.93 22.67 -7.51
C PRO A 69 -10.21 23.47 -8.79
N ALA A 70 -9.19 23.72 -9.64
CA ALA A 70 -9.38 24.40 -10.91
C ALA A 70 -9.96 23.47 -11.99
N GLN A 71 -9.71 22.18 -11.89
CA GLN A 71 -10.16 21.15 -12.84
C GLN A 71 -10.54 19.87 -12.08
N PRO A 72 -11.67 19.87 -11.35
CA PRO A 72 -12.06 18.71 -10.57
C PRO A 72 -12.42 17.53 -11.48
N ASP A 73 -11.86 16.37 -11.18
CA ASP A 73 -12.17 15.08 -11.81
C ASP A 73 -12.90 14.18 -10.78
N PRO A 74 -14.23 14.35 -10.63
CA PRO A 74 -15.00 13.61 -9.63
C PRO A 74 -15.04 12.10 -9.94
N ASP A 75 -15.05 11.72 -11.22
CA ASP A 75 -15.09 10.31 -11.62
C ASP A 75 -13.83 9.58 -11.17
N ARG A 76 -12.67 10.23 -11.29
CA ARG A 76 -11.42 9.66 -10.80
C ARG A 76 -11.37 9.52 -9.28
N LEU A 77 -11.92 10.48 -8.54
CA LEU A 77 -12.04 10.37 -7.08
C LEU A 77 -12.99 9.23 -6.69
N CYS A 78 -14.14 9.09 -7.38
CA CYS A 78 -15.08 7.99 -7.16
C CYS A 78 -14.41 6.63 -7.36
N VAL A 79 -13.69 6.43 -8.46
CA VAL A 79 -12.97 5.17 -8.70
C VAL A 79 -11.91 4.91 -7.63
N TRP A 80 -11.19 5.94 -7.19
CA TRP A 80 -10.20 5.81 -6.11
C TRP A 80 -10.84 5.38 -4.79
N LEU A 81 -11.98 5.99 -4.43
CA LEU A 81 -12.75 5.64 -3.23
C LEU A 81 -13.36 4.25 -3.31
N GLU A 82 -13.92 3.86 -4.45
CA GLU A 82 -14.49 2.52 -4.67
C GLU A 82 -13.46 1.42 -4.45
N ALA A 83 -12.23 1.63 -4.89
CA ALA A 83 -11.13 0.69 -4.68
C ALA A 83 -10.70 0.57 -3.20
N ILE A 84 -10.97 1.57 -2.36
CA ILE A 84 -10.69 1.54 -0.91
C ILE A 84 -11.87 0.97 -0.13
N LEU A 85 -13.08 1.42 -0.46
CA LEU A 85 -14.31 1.06 0.25
C LEU A 85 -14.84 -0.31 -0.18
N ALA A 86 -14.37 -0.83 -1.32
CA ALA A 86 -14.89 -2.03 -1.98
C ALA A 86 -16.41 -1.97 -2.19
N THR A 87 -16.92 -0.78 -2.55
CA THR A 87 -18.36 -0.47 -2.53
C THR A 87 -19.13 -0.90 -3.76
N GLU A 88 -18.47 -1.16 -4.88
CA GLU A 88 -19.16 -1.46 -6.14
C GLU A 88 -19.11 -2.96 -6.46
N ALA A 89 -20.27 -3.51 -6.80
CA ALA A 89 -20.47 -4.92 -7.13
C ALA A 89 -20.94 -5.06 -8.59
N GLN A 90 -20.63 -6.21 -9.21
CA GLN A 90 -21.08 -6.59 -10.56
C GLN A 90 -20.59 -5.69 -11.72
N ILE A 91 -19.37 -5.16 -11.60
CA ILE A 91 -18.74 -4.38 -12.68
C ILE A 91 -18.33 -5.33 -13.82
N ARG A 92 -18.54 -4.90 -15.08
CA ARG A 92 -18.00 -5.64 -16.23
C ARG A 92 -16.46 -5.56 -16.21
N PRO A 93 -15.74 -6.70 -16.20
CA PRO A 93 -14.28 -6.71 -16.11
C PRO A 93 -13.67 -6.33 -17.46
N THR A 94 -13.62 -5.03 -17.76
CA THR A 94 -12.83 -4.53 -18.89
C THR A 94 -11.36 -4.41 -18.48
N PRO A 95 -10.39 -4.48 -19.41
CA PRO A 95 -8.99 -4.30 -19.08
C PRO A 95 -8.69 -2.97 -18.35
N GLN A 96 -9.36 -1.89 -18.75
CA GLN A 96 -9.24 -0.59 -18.07
C GLN A 96 -9.77 -0.65 -16.65
N GLU A 97 -10.89 -1.35 -16.44
CA GLU A 97 -11.51 -1.49 -15.11
C GLU A 97 -10.67 -2.34 -14.16
N ILE A 98 -10.06 -3.40 -14.69
CA ILE A 98 -9.11 -4.25 -13.98
C ILE A 98 -7.92 -3.40 -13.53
N ASP A 99 -7.31 -2.65 -14.46
CA ASP A 99 -6.15 -1.83 -14.14
C ASP A 99 -6.48 -0.74 -13.11
N ARG A 100 -7.61 -0.05 -13.26
CA ARG A 100 -8.02 1.03 -12.35
C ARG A 100 -8.26 0.56 -10.92
N ARG A 101 -8.81 -0.65 -10.74
CA ARG A 101 -9.26 -1.14 -9.42
C ARG A 101 -8.31 -2.11 -8.74
N ILE A 102 -7.63 -2.95 -9.51
CA ILE A 102 -6.71 -3.98 -9.00
C ILE A 102 -5.33 -3.93 -9.66
N GLY A 103 -5.08 -2.95 -10.54
CA GLY A 103 -3.75 -2.68 -11.07
C GLY A 103 -2.78 -2.25 -9.96
N ALA A 104 -1.49 -2.35 -10.26
CA ALA A 104 -0.42 -2.17 -9.28
C ALA A 104 -0.40 -0.77 -8.62
N ASP A 105 -0.96 0.22 -9.31
CA ASP A 105 -1.05 1.62 -8.89
C ASP A 105 -2.39 1.97 -8.22
N SER A 106 -3.32 1.01 -8.12
CA SER A 106 -4.61 1.23 -7.46
C SER A 106 -4.46 1.27 -5.93
N PRO A 107 -5.28 2.06 -5.22
CA PRO A 107 -5.23 2.11 -3.76
C PRO A 107 -5.64 0.77 -3.12
N GLY A 108 -6.55 0.03 -3.76
CA GLY A 108 -6.94 -1.33 -3.33
C GLY A 108 -5.76 -2.30 -3.36
N HIS A 109 -4.98 -2.32 -4.46
CA HIS A 109 -3.77 -3.12 -4.53
C HIS A 109 -2.74 -2.71 -3.47
N ALA A 110 -2.56 -1.42 -3.21
CA ALA A 110 -1.64 -0.93 -2.19
C ALA A 110 -2.03 -1.41 -0.77
N LEU A 111 -3.32 -1.38 -0.44
CA LEU A 111 -3.87 -1.92 0.81
C LEU A 111 -3.65 -3.42 0.96
N GLU A 112 -3.97 -4.20 -0.08
CA GLU A 112 -3.77 -5.65 -0.06
C GLU A 112 -2.28 -6.01 0.10
N ARG A 113 -1.41 -5.30 -0.61
CA ARG A 113 0.05 -5.49 -0.53
C ARG A 113 0.58 -5.16 0.87
N ALA A 114 0.13 -4.06 1.48
CA ALA A 114 0.50 -3.71 2.86
C ALA A 114 0.01 -4.78 3.85
N GLY A 115 -1.22 -5.24 3.68
CA GLY A 115 -1.80 -6.30 4.48
C GLY A 115 -1.07 -7.65 4.39
N LEU A 116 -0.65 -8.06 3.19
CA LEU A 116 0.14 -9.27 2.98
C LEU A 116 1.55 -9.14 3.56
N ARG A 117 2.17 -7.97 3.45
CA ARG A 117 3.48 -7.68 4.07
C ARG A 117 3.42 -7.85 5.59
N ASP A 118 2.35 -7.41 6.22
CA ASP A 118 2.15 -7.55 7.66
C ASP A 118 1.88 -8.99 8.10
N LEU A 119 1.05 -9.72 7.37
CA LEU A 119 0.88 -11.15 7.62
C LEU A 119 2.21 -11.90 7.47
N TRP A 120 3.00 -11.53 6.47
CA TRP A 120 4.32 -12.10 6.27
C TRP A 120 5.30 -11.73 7.39
N SER A 121 5.29 -10.49 7.89
CA SER A 121 6.18 -10.06 8.98
C SER A 121 5.90 -10.82 10.28
N LEU A 122 4.63 -11.16 10.54
CA LEU A 122 4.22 -12.01 11.65
C LEU A 122 4.62 -13.49 11.46
N ALA A 123 4.48 -14.02 10.25
CA ALA A 123 4.68 -15.44 9.98
C ALA A 123 6.13 -15.84 9.66
N ARG A 124 6.97 -14.91 9.18
CA ARG A 124 8.29 -15.21 8.60
C ARG A 124 9.29 -15.88 9.56
N GLU A 125 9.13 -15.66 10.86
CA GLU A 125 10.04 -16.24 11.86
C GLU A 125 9.65 -17.67 12.24
N ALA A 126 8.45 -18.13 11.86
CA ALA A 126 8.02 -19.50 12.09
C ALA A 126 8.96 -20.50 11.37
N PRO A 127 9.49 -21.53 12.08
CA PRO A 127 10.42 -22.49 11.49
C PRO A 127 9.89 -23.15 10.22
N GLU A 128 8.60 -23.47 10.18
CA GLU A 128 7.92 -24.05 9.03
C GLU A 128 7.88 -23.11 7.82
N ALA A 129 7.58 -21.83 8.04
CA ALA A 129 7.57 -20.82 6.97
C ALA A 129 8.97 -20.65 6.36
N ARG A 130 10.01 -20.64 7.20
CA ARG A 130 11.42 -20.56 6.77
C ARG A 130 11.84 -21.79 5.98
N LEU A 131 11.46 -22.99 6.44
CA LEU A 131 11.75 -24.23 5.74
C LEU A 131 11.04 -24.27 4.37
N LYS A 132 9.73 -24.00 4.33
CA LYS A 132 8.95 -23.94 3.09
C LYS A 132 9.57 -22.95 2.11
N ARG A 133 9.88 -21.72 2.53
CA ARG A 133 10.52 -20.71 1.67
C ARG A 133 11.86 -21.19 1.10
N ARG A 134 12.69 -21.86 1.90
CA ARG A 134 13.97 -22.43 1.45
C ARG A 134 13.78 -23.51 0.39
N LEU A 135 12.81 -24.42 0.60
CA LEU A 135 12.52 -25.49 -0.35
C LEU A 135 11.98 -24.93 -1.67
N TRP A 136 11.04 -23.99 -1.60
CA TRP A 136 10.50 -23.30 -2.78
C TRP A 136 11.58 -22.53 -3.54
N ALA A 137 12.46 -21.81 -2.84
CA ALA A 137 13.57 -21.12 -3.49
C ALA A 137 14.46 -22.09 -4.28
N ARG A 138 14.79 -23.26 -3.72
CA ARG A 138 15.56 -24.29 -4.44
C ARG A 138 14.82 -24.80 -5.68
N LEU A 139 13.53 -25.11 -5.55
CA LEU A 139 12.72 -25.58 -6.68
C LEU A 139 12.65 -24.53 -7.80
N LEU A 140 12.42 -23.26 -7.45
CA LEU A 140 12.40 -22.17 -8.42
C LEU A 140 13.77 -21.96 -9.07
N THR A 141 14.86 -22.05 -8.32
CA THR A 141 16.21 -21.98 -8.89
C THR A 141 16.48 -23.13 -9.87
N THR A 142 16.06 -24.35 -9.56
CA THR A 142 16.22 -25.51 -10.46
C THR A 142 15.32 -25.41 -11.70
N ALA A 143 14.07 -24.97 -11.54
CA ALA A 143 13.12 -24.83 -12.63
C ALA A 143 13.44 -23.66 -13.59
N PHE A 144 13.95 -22.55 -13.06
CA PHE A 144 14.24 -21.33 -13.82
C PHE A 144 15.75 -21.10 -14.11
N GLY A 145 16.63 -21.98 -13.64
CA GLY A 145 18.06 -21.96 -13.97
C GLY A 145 18.84 -20.73 -13.48
N LEU A 146 18.34 -19.99 -12.48
CA LEU A 146 18.97 -18.75 -11.99
C LEU A 146 20.22 -19.03 -11.13
N ASN A 147 21.33 -19.37 -11.79
CA ASN A 147 22.66 -19.32 -11.20
C ASN A 147 23.17 -17.87 -11.28
N SER A 148 22.83 -17.02 -10.31
CA SER A 148 23.43 -15.69 -10.22
C SER A 148 24.90 -15.79 -9.81
N ARG A 149 25.78 -16.00 -10.78
CA ARG A 149 27.25 -15.87 -10.62
C ARG A 149 27.72 -14.76 -11.54
N THR A 150 27.61 -13.52 -11.07
CA THR A 150 28.33 -12.38 -11.66
C THR A 150 29.40 -11.93 -10.67
N THR A 151 30.50 -12.67 -10.62
CA THR A 151 31.78 -12.12 -10.16
C THR A 151 32.55 -11.75 -11.42
N THR A 152 32.33 -10.52 -11.89
CA THR A 152 33.29 -9.86 -12.77
C THR A 152 33.87 -8.71 -11.95
N THR A 153 34.99 -8.99 -11.30
CA THR A 153 35.96 -7.97 -10.88
C THR A 153 36.38 -7.20 -12.13
N PHE A 154 35.87 -5.99 -12.31
CA PHE A 154 36.44 -5.08 -13.31
C PHE A 154 37.63 -4.38 -12.66
N SER A 155 38.82 -4.79 -13.10
CA SER A 155 40.12 -4.22 -12.76
C SER A 155 40.22 -2.79 -13.32
N SER A 156 40.69 -1.87 -12.50
CA SER A 156 41.00 -0.49 -12.84
C SER A 156 42.05 -0.40 -13.96
N SER A 157 41.68 0.21 -15.07
CA SER A 157 42.64 0.84 -15.99
C SER A 157 42.04 2.14 -16.54
N THR A 158 42.66 3.25 -16.16
CA THR A 158 42.36 4.62 -16.60
C THR A 158 42.93 4.88 -18.00
N PRO A 159 42.17 5.46 -18.93
CA PRO A 159 42.75 6.06 -20.13
C PRO A 159 42.93 7.57 -19.94
N THR A 160 44.18 8.01 -20.02
CA THR A 160 44.59 9.39 -20.26
C THR A 160 44.13 9.84 -21.64
N TRP A 161 43.52 11.03 -21.74
CA TRP A 161 43.28 11.71 -23.00
C TRP A 161 44.21 12.93 -23.09
N SER A 162 44.98 12.98 -24.17
CA SER A 162 45.69 14.15 -24.69
C SER A 162 44.79 14.95 -25.63
#